data_AF-A0A7C5C136-F1
#
_entry.id   AF-A0A7C5C136-F1
#
_cell.length_a   1.000
_cell.length_b   1.000
_cell.length_c   1.000
_cell.angle_alpha   90.00
_cell.angle_beta   90.00
_cell.angle_gamma   90.00
#
_symmetry.space_group_name_H-M   'P 1'
#
loop_
_entity.id
_entity.type
_entity.pdbx_description
1 polymer ?
#
loop_
_entity_poly.entity_id
_entity_poly.type
_entity_poly.pdbx_seq_one_letter_code
_entity_poly.pdbx_strand_id
1 'polypeptide(L)'
;MAMFTFDRLALSRRFGLIVPILGWALWWGILTGFLEIANWHIRDSFARFRLLLGPYNLWLAPAVEVVLFLSVGLFWAGLACIFPKDQIVCLAIASYVSLTVVCLALQYPQIHLLAVLLLAGGTGLASLRHFCARLSQWHELVRKTLPILGAGWLIWLLAFPLWWKYEKSTALGRLPPAPPGSPNVVLIVWDTVRAKSLSTYGYSRETSPNLTQLAEEGILFEFAIAPSSWTLPSHASMFTGLPAEAFPTVWGDYLPKKAETLAEVLADHGYTTAGFVANQI
;
A
#
# COMPACT_ATOMS: atom_id res chain seq x y z
N MET A 1 -28.36 15.39 -31.17
CA MET A 1 -29.43 14.67 -30.46
C MET A 1 -29.78 13.42 -31.28
N ALA A 2 -28.87 12.43 -31.27
CA ALA A 2 -29.09 11.15 -31.91
C ALA A 2 -29.45 10.15 -30.81
N MET A 3 -30.68 9.67 -30.86
CA MET A 3 -31.24 8.71 -29.93
C MET A 3 -30.49 7.39 -30.12
N PHE A 4 -29.61 7.05 -29.17
CA PHE A 4 -28.96 5.75 -29.10
C PHE A 4 -30.03 4.69 -28.82
N THR A 5 -30.57 4.06 -29.86
CA THR A 5 -31.55 2.98 -29.72
C THR A 5 -30.88 1.74 -29.13
N PHE A 6 -31.12 1.58 -27.84
CA PHE A 6 -30.53 0.59 -26.95
C PHE A 6 -31.32 -0.73 -27.00
N ASP A 7 -31.36 -1.38 -28.17
CA ASP A 7 -32.27 -2.53 -28.38
C ASP A 7 -31.57 -3.89 -28.52
N ARG A 8 -30.44 -4.11 -27.82
CA ARG A 8 -29.72 -5.41 -27.87
C ARG A 8 -29.13 -5.93 -26.57
N LEU A 9 -29.63 -5.45 -25.44
CA LEU A 9 -29.41 -6.13 -24.17
C LEU A 9 -30.79 -6.32 -23.53
N ALA A 10 -31.12 -7.54 -23.13
CA ALA A 10 -32.29 -7.88 -22.33
C ALA A 10 -32.19 -7.29 -20.88
N LEU A 11 -31.78 -6.02 -20.76
CA LEU A 11 -31.56 -5.22 -19.55
C LEU A 11 -32.78 -4.34 -19.21
N SER A 12 -33.92 -4.56 -19.87
CA SER A 12 -35.11 -3.72 -19.74
C SER A 12 -35.82 -3.81 -18.38
N ARG A 13 -35.59 -4.88 -17.58
CA ARG A 13 -36.17 -4.99 -16.23
C ARG A 13 -35.54 -4.02 -15.24
N ARG A 14 -36.33 -3.50 -14.28
CA ARG A 14 -35.95 -2.47 -13.29
C ARG A 14 -34.65 -2.79 -12.53
N PHE A 15 -34.33 -4.07 -12.35
CA PHE A 15 -33.12 -4.58 -11.69
C PHE A 15 -32.05 -5.16 -12.64
N GLY A 16 -32.29 -5.17 -13.95
CA GLY A 16 -31.41 -5.85 -14.92
C GLY A 16 -29.99 -5.30 -14.99
N LEU A 17 -29.79 -4.04 -14.61
CA LEU A 17 -28.49 -3.33 -14.72
C LEU A 17 -27.62 -3.40 -13.46
N ILE A 18 -28.17 -3.81 -12.33
CA ILE A 18 -27.41 -3.87 -11.07
C ILE A 18 -26.28 -4.90 -11.20
N VAL A 19 -26.61 -6.10 -11.68
CA VAL A 19 -25.63 -7.19 -11.83
C VAL A 19 -24.51 -6.81 -12.82
N PRO A 20 -24.78 -6.24 -14.01
CA PRO A 20 -23.74 -5.71 -14.88
C PRO A 20 -22.86 -4.64 -14.23
N ILE A 21 -23.44 -3.63 -13.57
CA ILE A 21 -22.69 -2.52 -12.95
C ILE A 21 -21.73 -3.06 -11.89
N LEU A 22 -22.20 -3.96 -11.02
CA LEU A 22 -21.36 -4.60 -10.00
C LEU A 22 -20.33 -5.56 -10.60
N GLY A 23 -20.68 -6.28 -11.68
CA GLY A 23 -19.74 -7.12 -12.41
C GLY A 23 -18.62 -6.32 -13.05
N TRP A 24 -18.92 -5.15 -13.62
CA TRP A 24 -17.92 -4.22 -14.15
C TRP A 24 -17.06 -3.62 -13.05
N ALA A 25 -17.66 -3.22 -11.93
CA ALA A 25 -16.93 -2.72 -10.76
C ALA A 25 -15.92 -3.76 -10.24
N LEU A 26 -16.36 -5.01 -10.07
CA LEU A 26 -15.49 -6.11 -9.64
C LEU A 26 -14.35 -6.35 -10.64
N TRP A 27 -14.66 -6.37 -11.94
CA TRP A 27 -13.65 -6.55 -12.99
C TRP A 27 -12.60 -5.43 -12.96
N TRP A 28 -13.03 -4.18 -12.84
CA TRP A 28 -12.13 -3.03 -12.77
C TRP A 28 -11.34 -2.99 -11.46
N GLY A 29 -11.93 -3.34 -10.33
CA GLY A 29 -11.21 -3.40 -9.05
C GLY A 29 -10.10 -4.44 -9.07
N ILE A 30 -10.37 -5.64 -9.58
CA ILE A 30 -9.33 -6.68 -9.75
C ILE A 30 -8.23 -6.19 -10.70
N LEU A 31 -8.60 -5.66 -11.87
CA LEU A 31 -7.64 -5.17 -12.85
C LEU A 31 -6.77 -4.04 -12.28
N THR A 32 -7.39 -3.05 -11.64
CA THR A 32 -6.71 -1.89 -11.07
C THR A 32 -5.72 -2.31 -9.99
N GLY A 33 -6.11 -3.24 -9.12
CA GLY A 33 -5.20 -3.78 -8.11
C GLY A 33 -3.94 -4.42 -8.69
N PHE A 34 -4.07 -5.22 -9.76
CA PHE A 34 -2.91 -5.80 -10.42
C PHE A 34 -2.08 -4.76 -11.19
N LEU A 35 -2.74 -3.76 -11.80
CA LEU A 35 -2.05 -2.64 -12.43
C LEU A 35 -1.29 -1.80 -11.41
N GLU A 36 -1.83 -1.63 -10.21
CA GLU A 36 -1.17 -0.96 -9.10
C GLU A 36 0.10 -1.71 -8.70
N ILE A 37 0.02 -3.03 -8.46
CA ILE A 37 1.20 -3.85 -8.17
C ILE A 37 2.25 -3.74 -9.30
N ALA A 38 1.82 -3.82 -10.56
CA ALA A 38 2.72 -3.69 -11.71
C ALA A 38 3.36 -2.29 -11.76
N ASN A 39 2.59 -1.24 -11.50
CA ASN A 39 3.08 0.14 -11.47
C ASN A 39 4.10 0.35 -10.33
N TRP A 40 3.95 -0.35 -9.20
CA TRP A 40 4.94 -0.35 -8.12
C TRP A 40 6.28 -0.92 -8.58
N HIS A 41 6.27 -2.08 -9.24
CA HIS A 41 7.49 -2.70 -9.76
C HIS A 41 8.18 -1.84 -10.82
N ILE A 42 7.40 -1.22 -11.71
CA ILE A 42 7.92 -0.27 -12.69
C ILE A 42 8.55 0.92 -11.96
N ARG A 43 7.82 1.55 -11.03
CA ARG A 43 8.32 2.68 -10.25
C ARG A 43 9.59 2.32 -9.50
N ASP A 44 9.66 1.18 -8.82
CA ASP A 44 10.84 0.72 -8.07
C ASP A 44 12.07 0.52 -8.97
N SER A 45 11.85 0.15 -10.24
CA SER A 45 12.92 -0.03 -11.22
C SER A 45 13.54 1.29 -11.70
N PHE A 46 12.79 2.39 -11.63
CA PHE A 46 13.22 3.72 -12.10
C PHE A 46 13.42 4.75 -10.98
N ALA A 47 12.87 4.50 -9.80
CA ALA A 47 12.99 5.40 -8.67
C ALA A 47 14.39 5.35 -8.07
N ARG A 48 14.91 6.52 -7.70
CA ARG A 48 16.18 6.62 -6.93
C ARG A 48 16.06 6.01 -5.53
N PHE A 49 14.84 5.88 -5.01
CA PHE A 49 14.54 5.30 -3.71
C PHE A 49 13.56 4.14 -3.89
N ARG A 50 13.94 2.96 -3.38
CA ARG A 50 13.04 1.82 -3.34
C ARG A 50 12.01 1.97 -2.24
N LEU A 51 10.74 1.79 -2.59
CA LEU A 51 9.69 1.67 -1.58
C LEU A 51 9.70 0.24 -1.05
N LEU A 52 10.16 0.08 0.19
CA LEU A 52 10.09 -1.19 0.89
C LEU A 52 8.65 -1.45 1.33
N LEU A 53 7.87 -1.98 0.39
CA LEU A 53 6.50 -2.37 0.63
C LEU A 53 6.49 -3.78 1.20
N GLY A 54 5.84 -3.92 2.35
CA GLY A 54 5.67 -5.22 2.97
C GLY A 54 4.97 -6.21 2.02
N PRO A 55 5.26 -7.51 2.14
CA PRO A 55 4.71 -8.56 1.28
C PRO A 55 3.18 -8.61 1.31
N TYR A 56 2.56 -8.08 2.38
CA TYR A 56 1.12 -7.97 2.50
C TYR A 56 0.47 -7.12 1.40
N ASN A 57 1.18 -6.14 0.85
CA ASN A 57 0.62 -5.29 -0.20
C ASN A 57 0.28 -6.06 -1.48
N LEU A 58 0.96 -7.18 -1.75
CA LEU A 58 0.77 -7.96 -2.98
C LEU A 58 -0.62 -8.63 -3.08
N TRP A 59 -1.26 -8.93 -1.96
CA TRP A 59 -2.64 -9.42 -1.95
C TRP A 59 -3.62 -8.34 -1.50
N LEU A 60 -3.17 -7.40 -0.66
CA LEU A 60 -4.00 -6.35 -0.10
C LEU A 60 -4.42 -5.32 -1.16
N ALA A 61 -3.53 -4.90 -2.06
CA ALA A 61 -3.85 -3.89 -3.07
C ALA A 61 -5.07 -4.29 -3.94
N PRO A 62 -5.11 -5.47 -4.58
CA PRO A 62 -6.31 -5.94 -5.28
C PRO A 62 -7.54 -6.08 -4.39
N ALA A 63 -7.40 -6.47 -3.13
CA ALA A 63 -8.54 -6.57 -2.22
C ALA A 63 -9.15 -5.21 -1.89
N VAL A 64 -8.31 -4.21 -1.60
CA VAL A 64 -8.74 -2.84 -1.32
C VAL A 64 -9.37 -2.20 -2.54
N GLU A 65 -8.77 -2.36 -3.72
CA GLU A 65 -9.32 -1.84 -4.97
C GLU A 65 -10.67 -2.48 -5.32
N VAL A 66 -10.84 -3.79 -5.11
CA VAL A 66 -12.16 -4.44 -5.26
C VAL A 66 -13.21 -3.81 -4.35
N VAL A 67 -12.89 -3.56 -3.07
CA VAL A 67 -13.81 -2.91 -2.14
C VAL A 67 -14.16 -1.49 -2.62
N LEU A 68 -13.15 -0.70 -3.00
CA LEU A 68 -13.32 0.68 -3.46
C LEU A 68 -14.21 0.76 -4.71
N PHE A 69 -13.92 -0.06 -5.73
CA PHE A 69 -14.70 -0.08 -6.96
C PHE A 69 -16.11 -0.60 -6.74
N LEU A 70 -16.31 -1.62 -5.89
CA LEU A 70 -17.64 -2.10 -5.52
C LEU A 70 -18.44 -1.05 -4.77
N SER A 71 -17.83 -0.23 -3.90
CA SER A 71 -18.51 0.90 -3.26
C SER A 71 -19.04 1.91 -4.29
N VAL A 72 -18.22 2.27 -5.29
CA VAL A 72 -18.65 3.12 -6.40
C VAL A 72 -19.72 2.43 -7.27
N GLY A 73 -19.60 1.13 -7.48
CA GLY A 73 -20.59 0.36 -8.21
C GLY A 73 -21.94 0.24 -7.50
N LEU A 74 -21.95 0.09 -6.18
CA LEU A 74 -23.17 0.10 -5.37
C LEU A 74 -23.87 1.46 -5.47
N PHE A 75 -23.11 2.56 -5.43
CA PHE A 75 -23.64 3.90 -5.64
C PHE A 75 -24.34 4.02 -7.00
N TRP A 76 -23.67 3.63 -8.10
CA TRP A 76 -24.27 3.69 -9.43
C TRP A 76 -25.42 2.72 -9.63
N ALA A 77 -25.36 1.52 -9.04
CA ALA A 77 -26.45 0.56 -9.06
C ALA A 77 -27.71 1.11 -8.36
N GLY A 78 -27.53 1.84 -7.25
CA GLY A 78 -28.61 2.56 -6.57
C GLY A 78 -29.22 3.66 -7.45
N LEU A 79 -28.38 4.46 -8.11
CA LEU A 79 -28.87 5.50 -9.03
C LEU A 79 -29.57 4.91 -10.27
N ALA A 80 -29.13 3.76 -10.77
CA ALA A 80 -29.76 3.07 -11.90
C ALA A 80 -31.20 2.61 -11.62
N CYS A 81 -31.61 2.54 -10.35
CA CYS A 81 -32.98 2.28 -9.95
C CYS A 81 -33.91 3.50 -10.09
N ILE A 82 -33.34 4.71 -10.16
CA ILE A 82 -34.05 5.99 -10.08
C ILE A 82 -33.98 6.76 -11.41
N PHE A 83 -32.83 6.72 -12.09
CA PHE A 83 -32.51 7.57 -13.24
C PHE A 83 -32.46 6.82 -14.59
N PRO A 84 -32.41 7.55 -15.73
CA PRO A 84 -32.24 6.95 -17.06
C PRO A 84 -31.04 6.01 -17.14
N LYS A 85 -31.32 4.78 -17.55
CA LYS A 85 -30.41 3.64 -17.46
C LYS A 85 -29.15 3.76 -18.31
N ASP A 86 -29.27 4.35 -19.48
CA ASP A 86 -28.20 4.54 -20.47
C ASP A 86 -27.14 5.54 -19.99
N GLN A 87 -27.56 6.68 -19.47
CA GLN A 87 -26.66 7.71 -18.94
C GLN A 87 -25.92 7.21 -17.70
N ILE A 88 -26.63 6.54 -16.78
CA ILE A 88 -26.04 5.98 -15.56
C ILE A 88 -24.97 4.95 -15.88
N VAL A 89 -25.20 4.05 -16.84
CA VAL A 89 -24.22 3.04 -17.25
C VAL A 89 -22.94 3.68 -17.80
N CYS A 90 -23.09 4.67 -18.68
CA CYS A 90 -21.97 5.40 -19.25
C CYS A 90 -21.17 6.13 -18.16
N LEU A 91 -21.84 6.83 -17.24
CA LEU A 91 -21.20 7.54 -16.13
C LEU A 91 -20.52 6.58 -15.14
N ALA A 92 -21.11 5.41 -14.89
CA ALA A 92 -20.50 4.38 -14.04
C ALA A 92 -19.17 3.91 -14.63
N ILE A 93 -19.13 3.56 -15.92
CA ILE A 93 -17.89 3.15 -16.61
C ILE A 93 -16.86 4.28 -16.59
N ALA A 94 -17.26 5.52 -16.88
CA ALA A 94 -16.36 6.66 -16.82
C ALA A 94 -15.76 6.83 -15.41
N SER A 95 -16.57 6.65 -14.36
CA SER A 95 -16.08 6.74 -12.98
C SER A 95 -15.07 5.66 -12.63
N TYR A 96 -15.22 4.42 -13.13
CA TYR A 96 -14.24 3.35 -12.93
C TYR A 96 -12.92 3.65 -13.63
N VAL A 97 -12.97 4.18 -14.86
CA VAL A 97 -11.76 4.61 -15.59
C VAL A 97 -11.07 5.75 -14.85
N SER A 98 -11.81 6.79 -14.44
CA SER A 98 -11.27 7.90 -13.65
C SER A 98 -10.64 7.42 -12.35
N LEU A 99 -11.31 6.53 -11.63
CA LEU A 99 -10.83 5.99 -10.37
C LEU A 99 -9.53 5.20 -10.56
N THR A 100 -9.44 4.38 -11.62
CA THR A 100 -8.20 3.67 -11.98
C THR A 100 -7.03 4.65 -12.14
N VAL A 101 -7.26 5.77 -12.84
CA VAL A 101 -6.23 6.80 -13.03
C VAL A 101 -5.85 7.47 -11.72
N VAL A 102 -6.82 7.76 -10.84
CA VAL A 102 -6.54 8.30 -9.51
C VAL A 102 -5.66 7.33 -8.71
N CYS A 103 -6.04 6.05 -8.60
CA CYS A 103 -5.29 5.06 -7.83
C CYS A 103 -3.84 4.92 -8.34
N LEU A 104 -3.64 4.84 -9.66
CA LEU A 104 -2.30 4.73 -10.24
C LEU A 104 -1.47 6.03 -10.08
N ALA A 105 -2.09 7.20 -10.22
CA ALA A 105 -1.39 8.48 -10.17
C ALA A 105 -1.05 8.92 -8.74
N LEU A 106 -1.86 8.56 -7.74
CA LEU A 106 -1.59 8.86 -6.32
C LEU A 106 -0.31 8.21 -5.81
N GLN A 107 0.18 7.18 -6.50
CA GLN A 107 1.46 6.56 -6.20
C GLN A 107 2.65 7.46 -6.61
N TYR A 108 2.43 8.56 -7.31
CA TYR A 108 3.49 9.50 -7.67
C TYR A 108 3.30 10.80 -6.89
N PRO A 109 3.88 10.93 -5.68
CA PRO A 109 3.69 12.12 -4.84
C PRO A 109 4.23 13.41 -5.49
N GLN A 110 5.03 13.29 -6.56
CA GLN A 110 5.53 14.41 -7.35
C GLN A 110 4.43 15.04 -8.22
N ILE A 111 3.32 14.33 -8.48
CA ILE A 111 2.22 14.83 -9.29
C ILE A 111 1.27 15.61 -8.38
N HIS A 112 1.05 16.87 -8.70
CA HIS A 112 0.11 17.72 -7.95
C HIS A 112 -1.32 17.14 -8.00
N LEU A 113 -2.03 17.16 -6.88
CA LEU A 113 -3.37 16.57 -6.76
C LEU A 113 -4.36 17.08 -7.82
N LEU A 114 -4.35 18.38 -8.11
CA LEU A 114 -5.21 18.95 -9.16
C LEU A 114 -4.91 18.36 -10.55
N ALA A 115 -3.64 18.06 -10.86
CA ALA A 115 -3.28 17.44 -12.13
C ALA A 115 -3.81 16.01 -12.21
N VAL A 116 -3.76 15.26 -11.10
CA VAL A 116 -4.37 13.93 -10.98
C VAL A 116 -5.88 13.99 -11.24
N LEU A 117 -6.59 14.92 -10.58
CA LEU A 117 -8.03 15.08 -10.75
C LEU A 117 -8.42 15.49 -12.18
N LEU A 118 -7.66 16.40 -12.80
CA LEU A 118 -7.88 16.81 -14.19
C LEU A 118 -7.64 15.65 -15.16
N LEU A 119 -6.57 14.88 -14.97
CA LEU A 119 -6.26 13.72 -15.80
C LEU A 119 -7.33 12.63 -15.64
N ALA A 120 -7.72 12.31 -14.41
CA ALA A 120 -8.78 11.36 -14.12
C ALA A 120 -10.12 11.79 -14.74
N GLY A 121 -10.55 13.04 -14.53
CA GLY A 121 -11.76 13.57 -15.15
C GLY A 121 -11.71 13.56 -16.67
N GLY A 122 -10.59 13.97 -17.27
CA GLY A 122 -10.39 14.00 -18.71
C GLY A 122 -10.42 12.61 -19.34
N THR A 123 -9.73 11.64 -18.76
CA THR A 123 -9.73 10.24 -19.22
C THR A 123 -11.10 9.57 -19.05
N GLY A 124 -11.80 9.82 -17.94
CA GLY A 124 -13.18 9.37 -17.74
C GLY A 124 -14.14 9.95 -18.78
N LEU A 125 -14.07 11.25 -19.09
CA LEU A 125 -14.90 11.87 -20.11
C LEU A 125 -14.56 11.36 -21.52
N ALA A 126 -13.27 11.18 -21.83
CA ALA A 126 -12.83 10.62 -23.09
C ALA A 126 -13.30 9.17 -23.28
N SER A 127 -13.35 8.38 -22.20
CA SER A 127 -13.78 6.99 -22.24
C SER A 127 -15.26 6.84 -22.60
N LEU A 128 -16.12 7.80 -22.23
CA LEU A 128 -17.55 7.80 -22.59
C LEU A 128 -17.76 7.58 -24.09
N ARG A 129 -16.98 8.25 -24.94
CA ARG A 129 -17.09 8.12 -26.41
C ARG A 129 -16.81 6.70 -26.89
N HIS A 130 -15.84 6.03 -26.28
CA HIS A 130 -15.40 4.70 -26.69
C HIS A 130 -16.29 3.58 -26.13
N PHE A 131 -16.62 3.66 -24.83
CA PHE A 131 -17.35 2.61 -24.14
C PHE A 131 -18.85 2.66 -24.43
N CYS A 132 -19.48 3.84 -24.51
CA CYS A 132 -20.90 3.95 -24.83
C CYS A 132 -21.19 3.45 -26.26
N ALA A 133 -20.27 3.66 -27.21
CA ALA A 133 -20.41 3.19 -28.59
C ALA A 133 -20.26 1.66 -28.72
N ARG A 134 -19.61 0.99 -27.77
CA ARG A 134 -19.26 -0.45 -27.83
C ARG A 134 -19.74 -1.22 -26.61
N LEU A 135 -20.78 -0.74 -25.94
CA LEU A 135 -21.18 -1.25 -24.62
C LEU A 135 -21.50 -2.75 -24.63
N SER A 136 -22.13 -3.27 -25.68
CA SER A 136 -22.45 -4.70 -25.80
C SER A 136 -21.20 -5.57 -25.91
N GLN A 137 -20.22 -5.14 -26.70
CA GLN A 137 -18.92 -5.83 -26.84
C GLN A 137 -18.15 -5.80 -25.53
N TRP A 138 -18.16 -4.66 -24.83
CA TRP A 138 -17.56 -4.49 -23.52
C TRP A 138 -18.21 -5.38 -22.45
N HIS A 139 -19.54 -5.38 -22.40
CA HIS A 139 -20.26 -6.23 -21.46
C HIS A 139 -19.95 -7.71 -21.70
N GLU A 140 -19.90 -8.14 -22.96
CA GLU A 140 -19.55 -9.52 -23.30
C GLU A 140 -18.10 -9.87 -22.95
N LEU A 141 -17.16 -8.95 -23.16
CA LEU A 141 -15.76 -9.10 -22.73
C LEU A 141 -15.67 -9.32 -21.21
N VAL A 142 -16.30 -8.42 -20.43
CA VAL A 142 -16.29 -8.54 -18.96
C VAL A 142 -16.97 -9.84 -18.54
N ARG A 143 -18.12 -10.18 -19.10
CA ARG A 143 -18.85 -11.41 -18.77
C ARG A 143 -18.01 -12.68 -19.02
N LYS A 144 -17.23 -12.71 -20.11
CA LYS A 144 -16.35 -13.84 -20.44
C LYS A 144 -15.09 -13.91 -19.59
N THR A 145 -14.49 -12.76 -19.27
CA THR A 145 -13.19 -12.69 -18.60
C THR A 145 -13.29 -12.61 -17.07
N LEU A 146 -14.39 -12.09 -16.54
CA LEU A 146 -14.60 -11.92 -15.10
C LEU A 146 -14.50 -13.22 -14.30
N PRO A 147 -15.05 -14.37 -14.73
CA PRO A 147 -14.89 -15.63 -13.99
C PRO A 147 -13.42 -16.07 -13.90
N ILE A 148 -12.65 -15.86 -14.98
CA ILE A 148 -11.23 -16.22 -15.04
C ILE A 148 -10.41 -15.29 -14.13
N LEU A 149 -10.63 -13.98 -14.25
CA LEU A 149 -9.95 -12.98 -13.41
C LEU A 149 -10.33 -13.12 -11.93
N GLY A 150 -11.60 -13.36 -11.65
CA GLY A 150 -12.12 -13.61 -10.30
C GLY A 150 -11.53 -14.87 -9.68
N ALA A 151 -11.47 -15.98 -10.43
CA ALA A 151 -10.84 -17.21 -9.96
C ALA A 151 -9.33 -17.01 -9.71
N GLY A 152 -8.63 -16.36 -10.65
CA GLY A 152 -7.20 -16.05 -10.49
C GLY A 152 -6.93 -15.16 -9.28
N TRP A 153 -7.75 -14.13 -9.09
CA TRP A 153 -7.67 -13.24 -7.92
C TRP A 153 -7.99 -13.96 -6.61
N LEU A 154 -9.02 -14.82 -6.55
CA LEU A 154 -9.33 -15.61 -5.36
C LEU A 154 -8.21 -16.61 -5.02
N ILE A 155 -7.65 -17.27 -6.03
CA ILE A 155 -6.47 -18.13 -5.86
C ILE A 155 -5.33 -17.30 -5.30
N TRP A 156 -5.04 -16.13 -5.87
CA TRP A 156 -3.98 -15.24 -5.38
C TRP A 156 -4.22 -14.79 -3.93
N LEU A 157 -5.44 -14.36 -3.62
CA LEU A 157 -5.88 -13.88 -2.30
C LEU A 157 -5.73 -14.94 -1.21
N LEU A 158 -5.91 -16.22 -1.56
CA LEU A 158 -5.78 -17.34 -0.61
C LEU A 158 -4.37 -17.93 -0.59
N ALA A 159 -3.81 -18.20 -1.77
CA ALA A 159 -2.52 -18.87 -1.91
C ALA A 159 -1.38 -18.00 -1.39
N PHE A 160 -1.40 -16.68 -1.64
CA PHE A 160 -0.30 -15.81 -1.24
C PHE A 160 -0.16 -15.70 0.29
N PRO A 161 -1.21 -15.41 1.09
CA PRO A 161 -1.07 -15.37 2.55
C PRO A 161 -0.72 -16.73 3.15
N LEU A 162 -1.23 -17.82 2.58
CA LEU A 162 -0.89 -19.18 3.02
C LEU A 162 0.57 -19.53 2.74
N TRP A 163 1.04 -19.23 1.53
CA TRP A 163 2.43 -19.40 1.13
C TRP A 163 3.36 -18.55 2.01
N TRP A 164 3.04 -17.27 2.20
CA TRP A 164 3.79 -16.37 3.07
C TRP A 164 3.84 -16.87 4.52
N LYS A 165 2.72 -17.36 5.06
CA LYS A 165 2.66 -17.96 6.39
C LYS A 165 3.54 -19.21 6.50
N TYR A 166 3.52 -20.06 5.48
CA TYR A 166 4.34 -21.26 5.42
C TYR A 166 5.83 -20.92 5.34
N GLU A 167 6.21 -20.01 4.46
CA GLU A 167 7.60 -19.54 4.31
C GLU A 167 8.11 -18.92 5.61
N LYS A 168 7.32 -18.04 6.24
CA LYS A 168 7.63 -17.46 7.54
C LYS A 168 7.79 -18.54 8.61
N SER A 169 6.87 -19.49 8.72
CA SER A 169 6.97 -20.57 9.70
C SER A 169 8.21 -21.43 9.49
N THR A 170 8.57 -21.67 8.24
CA THR A 170 9.76 -22.46 7.88
C THR A 170 11.03 -21.69 8.21
N ALA A 171 11.08 -20.38 7.92
CA ALA A 171 12.20 -19.52 8.28
C ALA A 171 12.40 -19.44 9.80
N LEU A 172 11.32 -19.26 10.56
CA LEU A 172 11.37 -19.23 12.02
C LEU A 172 11.79 -20.59 12.61
N GLY A 173 11.35 -21.70 12.02
CA GLY A 173 11.76 -23.04 12.45
C GLY A 173 13.23 -23.38 12.14
N ARG A 174 13.91 -22.59 11.31
CA ARG A 174 15.35 -22.73 11.03
C ARG A 174 16.23 -21.95 11.98
N LEU A 175 15.66 -21.04 12.78
CA LEU A 175 16.42 -20.29 13.77
C LEU A 175 16.94 -21.26 14.86
N PRO A 176 18.17 -21.05 15.36
CA PRO A 176 18.62 -21.78 16.54
C PRO A 176 17.71 -21.45 17.74
N PRO A 177 17.63 -22.32 18.76
CA PRO A 177 16.92 -21.97 19.98
C PRO A 177 17.62 -20.82 20.70
N ALA A 178 16.85 -19.81 21.11
CA ALA A 178 17.39 -18.75 21.96
C ALA A 178 17.89 -19.32 23.31
N PRO A 179 19.00 -18.81 23.87
CA PRO A 179 19.49 -19.25 25.17
C PRO A 179 18.41 -19.17 26.27
N PRO A 180 18.36 -20.12 27.22
CA PRO A 180 17.41 -20.07 28.33
C PRO A 180 17.51 -18.75 29.11
N GLY A 181 16.36 -18.11 29.37
CA GLY A 181 16.30 -16.83 30.08
C GLY A 181 16.56 -15.58 29.23
N SER A 182 16.72 -15.73 27.91
CA SER A 182 16.85 -14.60 26.98
C SER A 182 15.62 -13.68 27.02
N PRO A 183 15.78 -12.35 27.25
CA PRO A 183 14.65 -11.42 27.28
C PRO A 183 14.20 -11.07 25.86
N ASN A 184 12.95 -10.64 25.71
CA ASN A 184 12.51 -9.95 24.49
C ASN A 184 13.16 -8.57 24.41
N VAL A 185 13.57 -8.16 23.21
CA VAL A 185 14.21 -6.86 22.98
C VAL A 185 13.32 -6.03 22.06
N VAL A 186 12.98 -4.81 22.50
CA VAL A 186 12.24 -3.83 21.70
C VAL A 186 13.08 -2.56 21.60
N LEU A 187 13.53 -2.24 20.38
CA LEU A 187 14.25 -1.01 20.09
C LEU A 187 13.29 0.02 19.50
N ILE A 188 13.04 1.10 20.24
CA ILE A 188 12.20 2.23 19.80
C ILE A 188 13.11 3.35 19.35
N VAL A 189 13.00 3.76 18.09
CA VAL A 189 13.75 4.88 17.52
C VAL A 189 12.79 6.01 17.18
N TRP A 190 13.07 7.20 17.69
CA TRP A 190 12.31 8.41 17.37
C TRP A 190 13.17 9.33 16.51
N ASP A 191 12.83 9.43 15.23
CA ASP A 191 13.61 10.22 14.28
C ASP A 191 13.50 11.73 14.58
N THR A 192 14.65 12.40 14.54
CA THR A 192 14.82 13.85 14.79
C THR A 192 14.36 14.37 16.15
N VAL A 193 14.15 13.50 17.14
CA VAL A 193 13.79 13.93 18.50
C VAL A 193 14.95 14.68 19.17
N ARG A 194 14.61 15.68 20.00
CA ARG A 194 15.59 16.42 20.81
C ARG A 194 15.29 16.22 22.29
N ALA A 195 16.31 15.89 23.08
CA ALA A 195 16.18 15.77 24.53
C ALA A 195 15.54 17.01 25.19
N LYS A 196 15.96 18.21 24.77
CA LYS A 196 15.39 19.50 25.25
C LYS A 196 13.87 19.66 25.00
N SER A 197 13.28 18.84 24.13
CA SER A 197 11.84 18.87 23.82
C SER A 197 11.04 17.79 24.55
N LEU A 198 11.66 17.02 25.44
CA LEU A 198 11.04 15.92 26.19
C LEU A 198 10.87 16.30 27.68
N SER A 199 9.69 16.11 28.24
CA SER A 199 9.44 16.34 29.68
C SER A 199 10.31 15.45 30.56
N THR A 200 10.66 14.25 30.08
CA THR A 200 11.59 13.33 30.75
C THR A 200 12.97 13.94 30.99
N TYR A 201 13.37 14.93 30.18
CA TYR A 201 14.63 15.68 30.31
C TYR A 201 14.40 17.12 30.80
N GLY A 202 13.26 17.41 31.43
CA GLY A 202 12.97 18.71 32.04
C GLY A 202 12.32 19.76 31.13
N TYR A 203 11.75 19.36 29.99
CA TYR A 203 10.92 20.27 29.20
C TYR A 203 9.66 20.68 29.96
N SER A 204 9.27 21.96 29.89
CA SER A 204 8.20 22.53 30.73
C SER A 204 6.79 22.03 30.40
N ARG A 205 6.58 21.45 29.22
CA ARG A 205 5.32 20.82 28.83
C ARG A 205 5.47 19.30 28.94
N GLU A 206 4.40 18.63 29.35
CA GLU A 206 4.31 17.18 29.43
C GLU A 206 4.26 16.56 28.03
N THR A 207 5.43 16.37 27.40
CA THR A 207 5.55 15.87 26.01
C THR A 207 5.90 14.40 25.91
N SER A 208 6.37 13.77 26.98
CA SER A 208 6.83 12.37 26.96
C SER A 208 6.48 11.59 28.23
N PRO A 209 5.21 11.58 28.70
CA PRO A 209 4.82 10.96 29.97
C PRO A 209 5.14 9.46 30.04
N ASN A 210 4.89 8.70 28.98
CA ASN A 210 5.22 7.27 28.93
C ASN A 210 6.74 7.01 29.00
N LEU A 211 7.55 7.91 28.45
CA LEU A 211 9.01 7.80 28.53
C LEU A 211 9.51 8.15 29.94
N THR A 212 8.84 9.09 30.61
CA THR A 212 9.12 9.40 32.02
C THR A 212 8.83 8.20 32.91
N GLN A 213 7.67 7.55 32.75
CA GLN A 213 7.36 6.33 33.49
C GLN A 213 8.40 5.22 33.23
N LEU A 214 8.80 5.01 31.97
CA LEU A 214 9.82 4.02 31.63
C LEU A 214 11.19 4.35 32.25
N ALA A 215 11.54 5.64 32.34
CA ALA A 215 12.78 6.08 32.97
C ALA A 215 12.77 5.86 34.49
N GLU A 216 11.61 6.01 35.15
CA GLU A 216 11.42 5.76 36.58
C GLU A 216 11.58 4.27 36.94
N GLU A 217 11.14 3.38 36.05
CA GLU A 217 11.26 1.93 36.22
C GLU A 217 12.61 1.38 35.68
N GLY A 218 13.43 2.21 35.05
CA GLY A 218 14.59 1.80 34.27
C GLY A 218 15.84 2.65 34.51
N ILE A 219 16.63 2.83 33.45
CA ILE A 219 17.85 3.64 33.47
C ILE A 219 17.72 4.74 32.43
N LEU A 220 17.86 6.00 32.89
CA LEU A 220 17.93 7.18 32.04
C LEU A 220 19.39 7.59 31.82
N PHE A 221 19.79 7.74 30.55
CA PHE A 221 21.09 8.32 30.20
C PHE A 221 20.93 9.82 29.95
N GLU A 222 21.43 10.66 30.86
CA GLU A 222 21.39 12.12 30.72
C GLU A 222 22.25 12.64 29.54
N PHE A 223 23.28 11.88 29.17
CA PHE A 223 24.24 12.20 28.11
C PHE A 223 24.31 11.11 27.04
N ALA A 224 23.22 10.91 26.31
CA ALA A 224 23.18 10.06 25.12
C ALA A 224 23.43 10.90 23.85
N ILE A 225 24.66 10.84 23.31
CA ILE A 225 25.07 11.63 22.14
C ILE A 225 24.89 10.81 20.87
N ALA A 226 24.24 11.38 19.86
CA ALA A 226 24.09 10.74 18.55
C ALA A 226 25.46 10.62 17.85
N PRO A 227 25.79 9.47 17.23
CA PRO A 227 27.06 9.27 16.56
C PRO A 227 27.23 10.13 15.29
N SER A 228 26.15 10.71 14.77
CA SER A 228 26.18 11.69 13.68
C SER A 228 25.03 12.69 13.79
N SER A 229 25.18 13.85 13.15
CA SER A 229 24.14 14.89 13.05
C SER A 229 23.05 14.58 12.01
N TRP A 230 23.19 13.48 11.25
CA TRP A 230 22.24 13.03 10.25
C TRP A 230 21.77 11.60 10.56
N THR A 231 20.45 11.39 10.48
CA THR A 231 19.70 10.12 10.44
C THR A 231 20.44 8.93 9.82
N LEU A 232 20.88 8.95 8.56
CA LEU A 232 21.44 7.77 7.86
C LEU A 232 22.70 7.22 8.53
N PRO A 233 23.81 7.98 8.68
CA PRO A 233 25.00 7.50 9.39
C PRO A 233 24.71 7.22 10.87
N SER A 234 23.78 7.95 11.50
CA SER A 234 23.38 7.68 12.88
C SER A 234 22.68 6.33 13.04
N HIS A 235 21.78 5.96 12.12
CA HIS A 235 21.10 4.66 12.14
C HIS A 235 22.04 3.54 11.72
N ALA A 236 22.90 3.75 10.73
CA ALA A 236 23.93 2.79 10.34
C ALA A 236 24.81 2.43 11.54
N SER A 237 25.28 3.44 12.28
CA SER A 237 26.05 3.25 13.51
C SER A 237 25.23 2.52 14.59
N MET A 238 23.98 2.93 14.83
CA MET A 238 23.09 2.28 15.81
C MET A 238 22.86 0.80 15.52
N PHE A 239 22.66 0.42 14.25
CA PHE A 239 22.39 -0.96 13.88
C PHE A 239 23.65 -1.82 13.76
N THR A 240 24.83 -1.25 13.54
CA THR A 240 26.07 -2.04 13.32
C THR A 240 27.06 -1.97 14.48
N GLY A 241 26.88 -1.01 15.40
CA GLY A 241 27.87 -0.70 16.44
C GLY A 241 29.16 -0.06 15.91
N LEU A 242 29.25 0.27 14.63
CA LEU A 242 30.41 0.91 14.02
C LEU A 242 30.32 2.44 14.10
N PRO A 243 31.45 3.16 14.17
CA PRO A 243 31.45 4.62 14.19
C PRO A 243 30.88 5.20 12.89
N ALA A 244 30.26 6.38 12.93
CA ALA A 244 29.61 6.99 11.77
C ALA A 244 30.58 7.21 10.60
N GLU A 245 31.86 7.45 10.89
CA GLU A 245 32.93 7.63 9.92
C GLU A 245 33.23 6.36 9.10
N ALA A 246 32.83 5.17 9.59
CA ALA A 246 32.91 3.93 8.82
C ALA A 246 31.92 3.90 7.64
N PHE A 247 30.94 4.82 7.63
CA PHE A 247 29.91 4.94 6.61
C PHE A 247 29.96 6.33 5.95
N PRO A 248 30.97 6.59 5.07
CA PRO A 248 30.99 7.80 4.26
C PRO A 248 29.82 7.74 3.29
N THR A 249 28.68 8.26 3.72
CA THR A 249 27.40 8.13 3.04
C THR A 249 27.04 9.42 2.33
N VAL A 250 26.51 9.27 1.13
CA VAL A 250 25.83 10.32 0.35
C VAL A 250 24.33 10.07 0.44
N TRP A 251 23.53 11.11 0.19
CA TRP A 251 22.07 11.01 0.23
C TRP A 251 21.59 9.92 -0.74
N GLY A 252 20.89 8.91 -0.21
CA GLY A 252 20.40 7.75 -0.97
C GLY A 252 21.29 6.51 -0.94
N ASP A 253 22.41 6.53 -0.21
CA ASP A 253 23.21 5.32 0.01
C ASP A 253 22.50 4.32 0.94
N TYR A 254 22.77 3.04 0.71
CA TYR A 254 22.31 1.92 1.54
C TYR A 254 23.45 1.41 2.40
N LEU A 255 23.10 0.81 3.55
CA LEU A 255 24.07 0.08 4.34
C LEU A 255 24.71 -1.03 3.47
N PRO A 256 26.05 -1.15 3.42
CA PRO A 256 26.70 -2.21 2.65
C PRO A 256 26.20 -3.58 3.10
N LYS A 257 25.89 -4.48 2.16
CA LYS A 257 25.41 -5.84 2.47
C LYS A 257 26.34 -6.69 3.34
N LYS A 258 27.58 -6.27 3.51
CA LYS A 258 28.58 -6.96 4.35
C LYS A 258 28.60 -6.44 5.79
N ALA A 259 27.92 -5.32 6.07
CA ALA A 259 27.85 -4.79 7.42
C ALA A 259 26.81 -5.59 8.20
N GLU A 260 27.28 -6.37 9.16
CA GLU A 260 26.43 -7.13 10.05
C GLU A 260 25.65 -6.18 10.98
N THR A 261 24.36 -6.44 11.14
CA THR A 261 23.42 -5.62 11.90
C THR A 261 22.99 -6.31 13.19
N LEU A 262 22.53 -5.52 14.18
CA LEU A 262 21.96 -6.00 15.43
C LEU A 262 20.85 -7.03 15.19
N ALA A 263 20.05 -6.86 14.13
CA ALA A 263 18.99 -7.79 13.78
C ALA A 263 19.54 -9.14 13.28
N GLU A 264 20.66 -9.14 12.54
CA GLU A 264 21.34 -10.36 12.08
C GLU A 264 22.03 -11.06 13.26
N VAL A 265 22.76 -10.31 14.10
CA VAL A 265 23.39 -10.86 15.31
C VAL A 265 22.35 -11.51 16.22
N LEU A 266 21.21 -10.85 16.47
CA LEU A 266 20.14 -11.42 17.28
C LEU A 266 19.52 -12.66 16.62
N ALA A 267 19.30 -12.65 15.30
CA ALA A 267 18.75 -13.79 14.57
C ALA A 267 19.67 -15.02 14.66
N ASP A 268 20.99 -14.82 14.55
CA ASP A 268 21.99 -15.88 14.72
C ASP A 268 22.01 -16.46 16.15
N HIS A 269 21.47 -15.72 17.13
CA HIS A 269 21.28 -16.16 18.51
C HIS A 269 19.84 -16.63 18.80
N GLY A 270 19.05 -16.89 17.77
CA GLY A 270 17.73 -17.52 17.90
C GLY A 270 16.57 -16.55 18.11
N TYR A 271 16.82 -15.24 17.98
CA TYR A 271 15.75 -14.26 18.07
C TYR A 271 14.98 -14.17 16.76
N THR A 272 13.66 -14.05 16.87
CA THR A 272 12.83 -13.57 15.76
C THR A 272 12.96 -12.05 15.67
N THR A 273 13.51 -11.55 14.57
CA THR A 273 13.70 -10.11 14.36
C THR A 273 12.69 -9.55 13.37
N ALA A 274 12.21 -8.34 13.62
CA ALA A 274 11.26 -7.62 12.78
C ALA A 274 11.47 -6.11 12.90
N GLY A 275 11.27 -5.38 11.80
CA GLY A 275 11.33 -3.92 11.76
C GLY A 275 10.00 -3.32 11.31
N PHE A 276 9.58 -2.25 11.97
CA PHE A 276 8.40 -1.47 11.61
C PHE A 276 8.82 -0.01 11.48
N VAL A 277 8.63 0.56 10.30
CA VAL A 277 9.07 1.92 9.99
C VAL A 277 7.87 2.73 9.54
N ALA A 278 7.62 3.84 10.22
CA ALA A 278 6.62 4.83 9.83
C ALA A 278 7.24 6.06 9.14
N ASN A 279 8.58 6.11 9.07
CA ASN A 279 9.30 7.13 8.33
C ASN A 279 9.29 6.79 6.84
N GLN A 280 8.81 7.71 6.01
CA GLN A 280 8.68 7.52 4.56
C GLN A 280 9.80 8.20 3.76
N ILE A 281 10.75 8.83 4.46
CA ILE A 281 11.84 9.62 3.89
C ILE A 281 13.14 8.81 3.89
#